data_AF-A0A496USL1-F1
#
_entry.id   AF-A0A496USL1-F1
#
_cell.length_a   1.000
_cell.length_b   1.000
_cell.length_c   1.000
_cell.angle_alpha   90.00
_cell.angle_beta   90.00
_cell.angle_gamma   90.00
#
_symmetry.space_group_name_H-M   'P 1'
#
loop_
_entity.id
_entity.type
_entity.pdbx_description
1 polymer ?
#
loop_
_entity_poly.entity_id
_entity_poly.type
_entity_poly.pdbx_seq_one_letter_code
_entity_poly.pdbx_strand_id
1 'polypeptide(L)'
;MRTLQPPDSDAGYTCCIGRRHPVFTGYKDSFRLFIRGETRWGRRSALLSPPVAGIGYIHHADLELDARPRSPERTTKDTAMTPSVPRRIVTTALILLFCAGCGQENTFVAPVHVGTLLVESLPYGIEGSWTVVGPGGFEQQGTAHGSFSGLAAGDYTVTWQDVAGWHTPDAVTRSVVLGEAETADGTYESRIWSALDSNVDTDLLDVYFLDADLGWAVGEAGVIIHTTDGGATWIQQDSDTNVDLNGVSFCDANNGCVAGDDVTILRTVDGGTSWWRSTIVIPTDWWGNPVEDPPGDFIGVELVTPDMGTVVGFGGSIYHSIVGGDNWRRQNLAVRTDFYAVDFQDTRAGTAVGANGLIMRTYDGGSSWRSMDSGTEVTLAGVFFSDVHTGTAVGRDGTILRTVDDGTTWTVQDSGGTGFLYDVSFVDATRGTVVGEGGVVLNTTDGGLTWMRQAGGTFRFLMGVQFLNNEFGTMVGVDGMMFRTVSGPAPAPVSP
;
A
#
# COMPACT_ATOMS: atom_id res chain seq x y z
N MET A 1 13.42 77.17 -20.55
CA MET A 1 14.68 76.64 -21.12
C MET A 1 14.60 75.12 -21.06
N ARG A 2 14.72 74.44 -22.21
CA ARG A 2 15.18 73.04 -22.50
C ARG A 2 14.71 71.90 -21.54
N THR A 3 14.22 70.73 -21.96
CA THR A 3 14.23 69.99 -23.25
C THR A 3 13.35 68.71 -23.14
N LEU A 4 12.60 68.40 -24.22
CA LEU A 4 12.31 67.11 -24.92
C LEU A 4 12.12 65.74 -24.18
N GLN A 5 10.87 65.24 -24.24
CA GLN A 5 10.32 63.94 -24.76
C GLN A 5 10.71 62.50 -24.24
N PRO A 6 9.81 61.48 -24.42
CA PRO A 6 9.54 60.27 -23.58
C PRO A 6 9.74 58.92 -24.39
N PRO A 7 9.00 57.77 -24.25
CA PRO A 7 8.01 57.23 -23.28
C PRO A 7 8.13 55.70 -22.90
N ASP A 8 7.05 55.19 -22.27
CA ASP A 8 6.56 53.79 -22.05
C ASP A 8 6.75 53.21 -20.63
N SER A 9 5.78 52.55 -19.96
CA SER A 9 4.42 52.09 -20.27
C SER A 9 3.67 51.62 -18.99
N ASP A 10 2.35 51.38 -19.11
CA ASP A 10 1.44 50.54 -18.31
C ASP A 10 0.48 51.11 -17.23
N ALA A 11 -0.81 51.09 -17.58
CA ALA A 11 -2.01 50.99 -16.73
C ALA A 11 -3.11 50.29 -17.59
N GLY A 12 -3.73 49.16 -17.20
CA GLY A 12 -4.85 49.02 -16.24
C GLY A 12 -6.20 49.40 -16.90
N TYR A 13 -7.38 48.75 -16.79
CA TYR A 13 -7.96 47.75 -15.90
C TYR A 13 -9.31 47.20 -16.50
N THR A 14 -9.68 45.95 -16.13
CA THR A 14 -10.98 45.35 -15.70
C THR A 14 -12.35 45.70 -16.35
N CYS A 15 -13.18 44.68 -16.70
CA CYS A 15 -14.55 44.44 -16.18
C CYS A 15 -15.23 43.14 -16.75
N CYS A 16 -16.27 42.67 -16.06
CA CYS A 16 -16.83 41.32 -15.94
C CYS A 16 -18.00 40.92 -16.89
N ILE A 17 -18.17 39.59 -17.03
CA ILE A 17 -19.38 38.72 -17.19
C ILE A 17 -20.30 38.87 -18.44
N GLY A 18 -20.62 37.71 -19.08
CA GLY A 18 -21.91 37.51 -19.76
C GLY A 18 -22.00 36.33 -20.76
N ARG A 19 -22.69 35.24 -20.40
CA ARG A 19 -23.12 34.14 -21.30
C ARG A 19 -24.14 34.63 -22.35
N ARG A 20 -24.05 34.13 -23.60
CA ARG A 20 -25.12 33.47 -24.42
C ARG A 20 -24.78 33.48 -25.93
N HIS A 21 -24.81 32.29 -26.55
CA HIS A 21 -25.12 32.06 -27.99
C HIS A 21 -26.51 32.66 -28.35
N PRO A 22 -26.91 32.92 -29.63
CA PRO A 22 -26.81 31.92 -30.72
C PRO A 22 -26.87 32.39 -32.21
N VAL A 23 -26.79 31.40 -33.11
CA VAL A 23 -27.30 31.31 -34.51
C VAL A 23 -26.62 32.13 -35.62
N PHE A 24 -26.14 31.47 -36.69
CA PHE A 24 -26.63 31.68 -38.07
C PHE A 24 -26.25 30.55 -39.06
N THR A 25 -27.17 30.38 -39.99
CA THR A 25 -27.41 29.39 -41.03
C THR A 25 -26.67 29.65 -42.36
N GLY A 26 -26.47 28.62 -43.20
CA GLY A 26 -26.78 28.73 -44.64
C GLY A 26 -25.65 28.55 -45.69
N TYR A 27 -25.63 27.35 -46.31
CA TYR A 27 -25.51 27.02 -47.75
C TYR A 27 -24.36 27.52 -48.69
N LYS A 28 -23.77 26.50 -49.35
CA LYS A 28 -23.42 26.32 -50.79
C LYS A 28 -22.12 26.86 -51.42
N ASP A 29 -21.32 25.84 -51.81
CA ASP A 29 -20.59 25.62 -53.07
C ASP A 29 -19.39 26.47 -53.50
N SER A 30 -18.29 25.69 -53.67
CA SER A 30 -17.34 25.65 -54.79
C SER A 30 -16.08 26.51 -54.76
N PHE A 31 -14.90 25.84 -54.72
CA PHE A 31 -13.71 26.23 -55.49
C PHE A 31 -12.93 25.00 -55.99
N ARG A 32 -12.70 24.96 -57.31
CA ARG A 32 -11.72 24.12 -58.02
C ARG A 32 -10.37 24.83 -57.96
N LEU A 33 -9.27 24.09 -57.74
CA LEU A 33 -7.91 24.59 -57.99
C LEU A 33 -7.29 23.83 -59.17
N PHE A 34 -6.96 24.57 -60.23
CA PHE A 34 -6.13 24.12 -61.35
C PHE A 34 -4.65 24.36 -61.01
N ILE A 35 -3.80 23.36 -61.20
CA ILE A 35 -2.34 23.49 -61.14
C ILE A 35 -1.81 23.73 -62.56
N ARG A 36 -1.19 24.89 -62.82
CA ARG A 36 -0.41 25.18 -64.03
C ARG A 36 1.06 24.87 -63.78
N GLY A 37 1.62 23.95 -64.57
CA GLY A 37 3.07 23.83 -64.76
C GLY A 37 3.50 24.62 -66.00
N GLU A 38 4.56 25.41 -65.89
CA GLU A 38 5.27 25.95 -67.04
C GLU A 38 6.76 25.58 -66.97
N THR A 39 7.19 24.74 -67.91
CA THR A 39 8.59 24.60 -68.34
C THR A 39 8.95 25.70 -69.33
N ARG A 40 10.09 26.38 -69.15
CA ARG A 40 10.79 27.07 -70.24
C ARG A 40 12.29 26.85 -70.16
N TRP A 41 12.86 26.41 -71.29
CA TRP A 41 14.28 26.41 -71.61
C TRP A 41 14.72 27.80 -72.09
N GLY A 42 15.90 28.26 -71.65
CA GLY A 42 16.55 29.46 -72.17
C GLY A 42 18.06 29.44 -71.91
N ARG A 43 18.86 29.36 -72.98
CA ARG A 43 20.34 29.44 -72.97
C ARG A 43 20.81 30.81 -72.47
N ARG A 44 21.78 30.83 -71.55
CA ARG A 44 22.95 31.76 -71.54
C ARG A 44 24.06 31.20 -70.65
N SER A 45 25.27 31.23 -71.17
CA SER A 45 26.52 30.75 -70.59
C SER A 45 27.14 31.78 -69.63
N ALA A 46 27.64 31.35 -68.47
CA ALA A 46 28.78 31.94 -67.75
C ALA A 46 29.28 30.96 -66.67
N LEU A 47 30.61 30.91 -66.50
CA LEU A 47 31.39 29.99 -65.68
C LEU A 47 31.27 30.23 -64.16
N LEU A 48 31.41 29.15 -63.34
CA LEU A 48 32.40 28.92 -62.25
C LEU A 48 31.83 28.05 -61.09
N SER A 49 32.45 26.87 -60.94
CA SER A 49 32.76 26.11 -59.69
C SER A 49 31.66 25.46 -58.82
N PRO A 50 31.87 24.23 -58.29
CA PRO A 50 30.91 23.47 -57.46
C PRO A 50 31.06 23.84 -55.95
N PRO A 51 30.12 23.50 -55.03
CA PRO A 51 30.15 22.16 -54.42
C PRO A 51 28.85 21.64 -53.72
N VAL A 52 28.95 20.36 -53.30
CA VAL A 52 28.25 19.64 -52.21
C VAL A 52 26.80 19.16 -52.39
N ALA A 53 26.65 17.84 -52.23
CA ALA A 53 25.41 17.11 -52.07
C ALA A 53 24.72 17.44 -50.74
N GLY A 54 23.47 17.91 -50.81
CA GLY A 54 22.56 18.04 -49.67
C GLY A 54 21.42 17.02 -49.78
N ILE A 55 21.31 16.14 -48.80
CA ILE A 55 20.17 15.24 -48.60
C ILE A 55 19.04 16.08 -47.99
N GLY A 56 17.92 16.21 -48.69
CA GLY A 56 16.69 16.84 -48.18
C GLY A 56 15.66 15.77 -47.82
N TYR A 57 15.21 15.77 -46.57
CA TYR A 57 14.06 14.99 -46.09
C TYR A 57 12.76 15.64 -46.57
N ILE A 58 11.81 14.85 -47.07
CA ILE A 58 10.42 15.27 -47.31
C ILE A 58 9.57 14.78 -46.14
N HIS A 59 8.89 15.70 -45.46
CA HIS A 59 7.92 15.41 -44.41
C HIS A 59 6.65 14.75 -44.97
N HIS A 60 6.10 13.81 -44.19
CA HIS A 60 4.85 13.09 -44.40
C HIS A 60 3.70 13.98 -44.91
N ALA A 61 2.95 13.47 -45.89
CA ALA A 61 1.63 13.97 -46.26
C ALA A 61 0.60 12.90 -45.85
N ASP A 62 -0.37 13.27 -45.01
CA ASP A 62 -1.50 12.42 -44.65
C ASP A 62 -2.44 12.25 -45.84
N LEU A 63 -2.81 10.99 -46.14
CA LEU A 63 -3.72 10.61 -47.21
C LEU A 63 -4.97 9.97 -46.58
N GLU A 64 -6.05 10.74 -46.44
CA GLU A 64 -7.37 10.22 -46.09
C GLU A 64 -8.03 9.59 -47.33
N LEU A 65 -8.33 8.29 -47.26
CA LEU A 65 -9.14 7.56 -48.24
C LEU A 65 -10.51 7.25 -47.63
N ASP A 66 -11.51 8.10 -47.92
CA ASP A 66 -12.91 7.86 -47.56
C ASP A 66 -13.55 6.93 -48.61
N ALA A 67 -13.62 5.63 -48.33
CA ALA A 67 -14.27 4.65 -49.19
C ALA A 67 -15.76 4.56 -48.84
N ARG A 68 -16.62 5.28 -49.57
CA ARG A 68 -18.08 5.04 -49.52
C ARG A 68 -18.53 4.09 -50.63
N PRO A 69 -19.21 2.98 -50.32
CA PRO A 69 -19.90 2.20 -51.34
C PRO A 69 -21.12 3.00 -51.86
N ARG A 70 -21.24 3.12 -53.18
CA ARG A 70 -22.50 3.48 -53.84
C ARG A 70 -23.36 2.21 -53.96
N SER A 71 -24.55 2.21 -53.38
CA SER A 71 -25.68 1.45 -53.93
C SER A 71 -27.03 2.14 -53.63
N PRO A 72 -28.07 1.95 -54.45
CA PRO A 72 -29.29 2.75 -54.42
C PRO A 72 -30.46 2.13 -53.62
N GLU A 73 -31.32 3.03 -53.12
CA GLU A 73 -32.76 2.91 -52.82
C GLU A 73 -33.32 1.92 -51.75
N ARG A 74 -33.74 2.53 -50.62
CA ARG A 74 -35.07 2.49 -49.93
C ARG A 74 -35.80 1.14 -49.74
N THR A 75 -36.01 0.74 -48.47
CA THR A 75 -37.33 0.71 -47.75
C THR A 75 -37.28 0.17 -46.30
N THR A 76 -37.83 0.96 -45.37
CA THR A 76 -38.55 0.68 -44.09
C THR A 76 -38.07 -0.29 -42.98
N LYS A 77 -37.88 0.33 -41.79
CA LYS A 77 -38.29 -0.01 -40.40
C LYS A 77 -37.54 -1.08 -39.55
N ASP A 78 -36.88 -0.52 -38.53
CA ASP A 78 -36.69 -0.91 -37.13
C ASP A 78 -35.98 -2.23 -36.77
N THR A 79 -34.69 -2.07 -36.47
CA THR A 79 -33.91 -2.88 -35.53
C THR A 79 -33.16 -1.91 -34.61
N ALA A 80 -33.09 -2.19 -33.31
CA ALA A 80 -32.08 -1.61 -32.42
C ALA A 80 -31.26 -2.76 -31.83
N MET A 81 -30.05 -2.93 -32.37
CA MET A 81 -28.92 -3.66 -31.79
C MET A 81 -27.76 -2.68 -31.56
N THR A 82 -26.97 -2.99 -30.54
CA THR A 82 -25.90 -2.25 -29.86
C THR A 82 -24.69 -1.83 -30.74
N PRO A 83 -23.96 -0.75 -30.40
CA PRO A 83 -22.86 -0.24 -31.23
C PRO A 83 -21.50 -0.87 -30.89
N SER A 84 -20.76 -1.29 -31.93
CA SER A 84 -19.35 -1.69 -31.90
C SER A 84 -18.44 -0.53 -32.37
N VAL A 85 -17.33 -0.31 -31.67
CA VAL A 85 -16.30 0.72 -31.93
C VAL A 85 -15.47 0.38 -33.19
N PRO A 86 -15.13 1.34 -34.08
CA PRO A 86 -14.41 1.04 -35.31
C PRO A 86 -12.88 0.98 -35.10
N ARG A 87 -12.24 -0.11 -35.56
CA ARG A 87 -10.78 -0.26 -35.67
C ARG A 87 -10.23 0.55 -36.86
N ARG A 88 -9.16 1.33 -36.65
CA ARG A 88 -8.39 2.00 -37.72
C ARG A 88 -7.40 1.01 -38.33
N ILE A 89 -7.47 0.80 -39.66
CA ILE A 89 -6.48 0.03 -40.43
C ILE A 89 -5.65 1.03 -41.22
N VAL A 90 -4.36 1.17 -40.90
CA VAL A 90 -3.41 1.97 -41.68
C VAL A 90 -2.80 1.03 -42.73
N THR A 91 -3.11 1.24 -44.01
CA THR A 91 -2.51 0.46 -45.11
C THR A 91 -1.49 1.34 -45.82
N THR A 92 -0.19 1.02 -45.71
CA THR A 92 0.89 1.73 -46.41
C THR A 92 0.88 1.35 -47.91
N ALA A 93 0.64 2.33 -48.79
CA ALA A 93 0.72 2.12 -50.24
C ALA A 93 2.17 2.31 -50.76
N LEU A 94 2.69 1.31 -51.47
CA LEU A 94 4.01 1.32 -52.10
C LEU A 94 3.94 2.05 -53.46
N ILE A 95 4.69 3.14 -53.65
CA ILE A 95 4.88 3.77 -54.98
C ILE A 95 6.10 3.11 -55.64
N LEU A 96 5.86 2.34 -56.70
CA LEU A 96 6.92 1.79 -57.57
C LEU A 96 7.33 2.87 -58.60
N LEU A 97 8.52 3.44 -58.43
CA LEU A 97 9.22 4.17 -59.50
C LEU A 97 10.21 3.22 -60.17
N PHE A 98 9.84 2.71 -61.36
CA PHE A 98 10.77 2.01 -62.24
C PHE A 98 11.72 3.02 -62.90
N CYS A 99 12.98 3.04 -62.47
CA CYS A 99 14.04 3.66 -63.26
C CYS A 99 14.60 2.59 -64.21
N ALA A 100 14.07 2.57 -65.44
CA ALA A 100 14.57 1.69 -66.49
C ALA A 100 15.94 2.20 -66.97
N GLY A 101 17.02 1.65 -66.42
CA GLY A 101 18.36 1.85 -66.97
C GLY A 101 19.47 1.94 -65.93
N CYS A 102 19.72 0.85 -65.19
CA CYS A 102 21.07 0.40 -64.80
C CYS A 102 20.92 -0.91 -64.01
N GLY A 103 21.53 -1.98 -64.52
CA GLY A 103 21.50 -3.31 -63.91
C GLY A 103 22.33 -3.39 -62.64
N GLN A 104 21.74 -2.99 -61.52
CA GLN A 104 22.19 -3.35 -60.18
C GLN A 104 20.99 -4.02 -59.49
N GLU A 105 21.16 -5.28 -59.07
CA GLU A 105 20.21 -5.96 -58.20
C GLU A 105 20.18 -5.21 -56.86
N ASN A 106 19.24 -4.28 -56.72
CA ASN A 106 18.90 -3.76 -55.41
C ASN A 106 17.96 -4.75 -54.75
N THR A 107 18.48 -5.63 -53.89
CA THR A 107 17.68 -6.35 -52.90
C THR A 107 17.03 -5.32 -51.98
N PHE A 108 15.77 -4.97 -52.26
CA PHE A 108 14.94 -4.25 -51.30
C PHE A 108 14.53 -5.23 -50.21
N VAL A 109 15.14 -5.09 -49.03
CA VAL A 109 14.62 -5.69 -47.80
C VAL A 109 13.30 -4.99 -47.51
N ALA A 110 12.18 -5.73 -47.52
CA ALA A 110 10.90 -5.19 -47.08
C ALA A 110 11.08 -4.56 -45.69
N PRO A 111 10.41 -3.43 -45.36
CA PRO A 111 10.46 -2.93 -44.00
C PRO A 111 10.04 -4.08 -43.08
N VAL A 112 10.93 -4.46 -42.16
CA VAL A 112 10.59 -5.43 -41.13
C VAL A 112 9.41 -4.81 -40.41
N HIS A 113 8.21 -5.36 -40.61
CA HIS A 113 7.10 -5.00 -39.76
C HIS A 113 7.57 -5.36 -38.36
N VAL A 114 7.72 -4.36 -37.50
CA VAL A 114 8.20 -4.51 -36.14
C VAL A 114 7.06 -4.13 -35.22
N GLY A 115 6.91 -4.87 -34.14
CA GLY A 115 5.92 -4.53 -33.13
C GLY A 115 6.42 -3.40 -32.23
N THR A 116 5.49 -2.75 -31.55
CA THR A 116 5.79 -1.77 -30.50
C THR A 116 5.14 -2.22 -29.19
N LEU A 117 5.88 -2.14 -28.08
CA LEU A 117 5.35 -2.30 -26.73
C LEU A 117 5.53 -1.01 -25.94
N LEU A 118 4.44 -0.52 -25.37
CA LEU A 118 4.40 0.57 -24.41
C LEU A 118 4.25 -0.02 -23.02
N VAL A 119 5.08 0.45 -22.09
CA VAL A 119 5.02 0.06 -20.68
C VAL A 119 4.67 1.30 -19.88
N GLU A 120 3.61 1.24 -19.09
CA GLU A 120 3.16 2.36 -18.26
C GLU A 120 3.06 1.97 -16.79
N SER A 121 3.40 2.92 -15.92
CA SER A 121 3.20 2.81 -14.47
C SER A 121 2.17 3.86 -14.06
N LEU A 122 1.04 3.43 -13.52
CA LEU A 122 -0.06 4.28 -13.09
C LEU A 122 -0.20 4.25 -11.56
N PRO A 123 -0.68 5.32 -10.91
CA PRO A 123 -0.89 6.66 -11.48
C PRO A 123 0.42 7.32 -11.97
N TYR A 124 0.29 8.20 -12.97
CA TYR A 124 1.41 8.97 -13.52
C TYR A 124 2.13 9.75 -12.41
N GLY A 125 3.45 9.58 -12.32
CA GLY A 125 4.30 10.21 -11.30
C GLY A 125 4.91 9.23 -10.28
N ILE A 126 4.49 7.97 -10.29
CA ILE A 126 5.18 6.89 -9.57
C ILE A 126 6.43 6.48 -10.36
N GLU A 127 7.61 6.59 -9.74
CA GLU A 127 8.89 6.13 -10.31
C GLU A 127 9.09 4.62 -10.12
N GLY A 128 8.05 3.83 -10.38
CA GLY A 128 8.12 2.37 -10.34
C GLY A 128 9.09 1.84 -11.39
N SER A 129 10.01 0.98 -10.97
CA SER A 129 10.88 0.25 -11.89
C SER A 129 10.14 -0.94 -12.47
N TRP A 130 10.48 -1.36 -13.69
CA TRP A 130 9.91 -2.54 -14.33
C TRP A 130 10.97 -3.27 -15.14
N THR A 131 10.73 -4.56 -15.37
CA THR A 131 11.52 -5.44 -16.24
C THR A 131 10.61 -6.01 -17.31
N VAL A 132 11.04 -5.95 -18.57
CA VAL A 132 10.38 -6.61 -19.71
C VAL A 132 11.23 -7.78 -20.16
N VAL A 133 10.65 -8.96 -20.22
CA VAL A 133 11.28 -10.17 -20.80
C VAL A 133 10.46 -10.62 -22.00
N GLY A 134 11.14 -10.96 -23.10
CA GLY A 134 10.51 -11.38 -24.34
C GLY A 134 11.30 -12.43 -25.13
N PRO A 135 10.86 -12.74 -26.35
CA PRO A 135 11.46 -13.79 -27.17
C PRO A 135 12.93 -13.51 -27.51
N GLY A 136 13.69 -14.57 -27.77
CA GLY A 136 15.08 -14.45 -28.22
C GLY A 136 16.05 -13.91 -27.16
N GLY A 137 15.69 -13.99 -25.88
CA GLY A 137 16.49 -13.45 -24.78
C GLY A 137 16.40 -11.92 -24.66
N PHE A 138 15.34 -11.31 -25.18
CA PHE A 138 15.07 -9.90 -24.97
C PHE A 138 14.81 -9.65 -23.49
N GLU A 139 15.61 -8.79 -22.87
CA GLU A 139 15.41 -8.31 -21.51
C GLU A 139 15.76 -6.83 -21.45
N GLN A 140 14.87 -6.02 -20.90
CA GLN A 140 15.07 -4.59 -20.68
C GLN A 140 14.52 -4.18 -19.32
N GLN A 141 15.14 -3.18 -18.72
CA GLN A 141 14.69 -2.59 -17.46
C GLN A 141 14.50 -1.09 -17.65
N GLY A 142 13.56 -0.51 -16.92
CA GLY A 142 13.30 0.92 -16.96
C GLY A 142 12.51 1.39 -15.75
N THR A 143 12.22 2.69 -15.73
CA THR A 143 11.40 3.35 -14.71
C THR A 143 10.29 4.14 -15.36
N ALA A 144 9.16 4.31 -14.66
CA ALA A 144 8.00 5.06 -15.13
C ALA A 144 7.46 4.53 -16.49
N HIS A 145 7.70 5.23 -17.60
CA HIS A 145 7.21 4.87 -18.94
C HIS A 145 8.32 4.34 -19.84
N GLY A 146 8.06 3.20 -20.48
CA GLY A 146 8.91 2.60 -21.50
C GLY A 146 8.23 2.56 -22.86
N SER A 147 9.01 2.74 -23.93
CA SER A 147 8.55 2.49 -25.30
C SER A 147 9.61 1.71 -26.06
N PHE A 148 9.21 0.54 -26.55
CA PHE A 148 10.06 -0.38 -27.27
C PHE A 148 9.51 -0.57 -28.68
N SER A 149 10.20 -0.04 -29.68
CA SER A 149 9.92 -0.32 -31.08
C SER A 149 10.96 -1.29 -31.63
N GLY A 150 10.68 -1.91 -32.78
CA GLY A 150 11.64 -2.88 -33.34
C GLY A 150 11.46 -4.30 -32.81
N LEU A 151 10.40 -4.58 -32.05
CA LEU A 151 10.22 -5.85 -31.39
C LEU A 151 9.80 -6.96 -32.37
N ALA A 152 10.31 -8.17 -32.12
CA ALA A 152 9.87 -9.37 -32.81
C ALA A 152 8.45 -9.73 -32.37
N ALA A 153 7.71 -10.44 -33.22
CA ALA A 153 6.41 -10.95 -32.80
C ALA A 153 6.58 -12.00 -31.70
N GLY A 154 5.74 -11.95 -30.68
CA GLY A 154 5.72 -12.90 -29.59
C GLY A 154 5.31 -12.27 -28.27
N ASP A 155 5.37 -13.07 -27.21
CA ASP A 155 4.90 -12.67 -25.89
C ASP A 155 5.99 -11.96 -25.10
N TYR A 156 5.67 -10.76 -24.63
CA TYR A 156 6.50 -9.95 -23.75
C TYR A 156 5.81 -9.86 -22.39
N THR A 157 6.51 -10.28 -21.34
CA THR A 157 6.03 -10.19 -19.96
C THR A 157 6.71 -9.02 -19.28
N VAL A 158 5.91 -8.11 -18.74
CA VAL A 158 6.33 -6.97 -17.94
C VAL A 158 6.11 -7.28 -16.48
N THR A 159 7.11 -7.06 -15.64
CA THR A 159 7.04 -7.20 -14.18
C THR A 159 7.44 -5.89 -13.54
N TRP A 160 6.56 -5.34 -12.71
CA TRP A 160 6.83 -4.12 -11.95
C TRP A 160 7.53 -4.46 -10.63
N GLN A 161 8.34 -3.54 -10.15
CA GLN A 161 9.05 -3.64 -8.87
C GLN A 161 8.26 -2.92 -7.79
N ASP A 162 8.55 -3.28 -6.55
CA ASP A 162 7.94 -2.67 -5.37
C ASP A 162 8.20 -1.17 -5.30
N VAL A 163 7.13 -0.42 -5.03
CA VAL A 163 7.21 1.01 -4.70
C VAL A 163 6.66 1.18 -3.30
N ALA A 164 7.43 1.86 -2.45
CA ALA A 164 7.05 2.19 -1.08
C ALA A 164 5.65 2.84 -1.00
N GLY A 165 4.75 2.24 -0.22
CA GLY A 165 3.38 2.74 0.00
C GLY A 165 2.37 2.32 -1.06
N TRP A 166 2.79 1.53 -2.06
CA TRP A 166 1.94 1.08 -3.16
C TRP A 166 1.92 -0.44 -3.26
N HIS A 167 0.75 -0.99 -3.62
CA HIS A 167 0.62 -2.36 -4.04
C HIS A 167 1.17 -2.51 -5.47
N THR A 168 2.15 -3.40 -5.63
CA THR A 168 2.80 -3.65 -6.92
C THR A 168 1.82 -4.32 -7.88
N PRO A 169 1.71 -3.88 -9.14
CA PRO A 169 0.89 -4.53 -10.14
C PRO A 169 1.36 -5.95 -10.43
N ASP A 170 0.42 -6.86 -10.73
CA ASP A 170 0.72 -8.17 -11.26
C ASP A 170 1.52 -8.08 -12.58
N ALA A 171 2.32 -9.12 -12.85
CA ALA A 171 3.02 -9.21 -14.13
C ALA A 171 2.01 -9.32 -15.30
N VAL A 172 2.26 -8.54 -16.35
CA VAL A 172 1.37 -8.46 -17.51
C VAL A 172 2.09 -9.03 -18.73
N THR A 173 1.49 -10.02 -19.39
CA THR A 173 1.95 -10.52 -20.68
C THR A 173 1.14 -9.88 -21.82
N ARG A 174 1.85 -9.39 -22.85
CA ARG A 174 1.28 -8.88 -24.09
C ARG A 174 1.89 -9.59 -25.29
N SER A 175 1.04 -10.05 -26.19
CA SER A 175 1.45 -10.66 -27.45
C SER A 175 1.66 -9.57 -28.49
N VAL A 176 2.92 -9.19 -28.70
CA VAL A 176 3.28 -8.15 -29.68
C VAL A 176 3.17 -8.75 -31.09
N VAL A 177 2.39 -8.09 -31.95
CA VAL A 177 2.23 -8.44 -33.37
C VAL A 177 2.90 -7.38 -34.24
N LEU A 178 3.44 -7.81 -35.39
CA LEU A 178 4.20 -6.92 -36.27
C LEU A 178 3.31 -5.81 -36.85
N GLY A 179 3.74 -4.55 -36.72
CA GLY A 179 3.01 -3.39 -37.22
C GLY A 179 1.89 -2.89 -36.30
N GLU A 180 1.70 -3.51 -35.14
CA GLU A 180 0.76 -3.06 -34.10
C GLU A 180 1.52 -2.55 -32.87
N ALA A 181 0.84 -1.73 -32.07
CA ALA A 181 1.33 -1.24 -30.79
C ALA A 181 0.47 -1.84 -29.68
N GLU A 182 1.13 -2.46 -28.71
CA GLU A 182 0.52 -3.02 -27.51
C GLU A 182 0.91 -2.20 -26.29
N THR A 183 0.00 -2.09 -25.33
CA THR A 183 0.26 -1.42 -24.05
C THR A 183 0.15 -2.40 -22.89
N ALA A 184 1.16 -2.40 -22.02
CA ALA A 184 1.18 -3.10 -20.75
C ALA A 184 1.15 -2.05 -19.62
N ASP A 185 -0.01 -1.89 -19.01
CA ASP A 185 -0.23 -0.96 -17.89
C ASP A 185 -0.06 -1.70 -16.56
N GLY A 186 0.81 -1.18 -15.70
CA GLY A 186 0.91 -1.57 -14.30
C GLY A 186 0.26 -0.50 -13.43
N THR A 187 -0.87 -0.83 -12.80
CA THR A 187 -1.55 0.09 -11.89
C THR A 187 -1.14 -0.19 -10.46
N TYR A 188 -0.35 0.72 -9.89
CA TYR A 188 -0.04 0.75 -8.48
C TYR A 188 -1.27 1.24 -7.73
N GLU A 189 -1.75 0.42 -6.82
CA GLU A 189 -2.90 0.73 -5.98
C GLU A 189 -2.43 1.17 -4.59
N SER A 190 -3.07 2.17 -4.02
CA SER A 190 -2.80 2.53 -2.64
C SER A 190 -3.55 1.54 -1.75
N ARG A 191 -2.90 1.06 -0.69
CA ARG A 191 -3.64 0.38 0.38
C ARG A 191 -4.54 1.40 1.06
N ILE A 192 -5.85 1.21 0.99
CA ILE A 192 -6.80 2.03 1.73
C ILE A 192 -7.45 1.20 2.83
N TRP A 193 -7.89 1.87 3.88
CA TRP A 193 -8.66 1.26 4.95
C TRP A 193 -10.14 1.34 4.61
N SER A 194 -10.79 0.18 4.54
CA SER A 194 -12.24 0.06 4.35
C SER A 194 -12.87 -0.36 5.68
N ALA A 195 -13.94 0.32 6.08
CA ALA A 195 -14.68 -0.04 7.29
C ALA A 195 -15.34 -1.42 7.11
N LEU A 196 -15.31 -2.20 8.18
CA LEU A 196 -16.03 -3.46 8.34
C LEU A 196 -17.08 -3.30 9.44
N ASP A 197 -18.12 -4.13 9.37
CA ASP A 197 -19.10 -4.26 10.44
C ASP A 197 -18.63 -5.35 11.42
N SER A 198 -18.29 -4.95 12.64
CA SER A 198 -17.87 -5.86 13.71
C SER A 198 -19.06 -6.55 14.41
N ASN A 199 -20.29 -6.11 14.12
CA ASN A 199 -21.53 -6.50 14.81
C ASN A 199 -21.57 -6.16 16.31
N VAL A 200 -20.71 -5.25 16.80
CA VAL A 200 -20.70 -4.75 18.18
C VAL A 200 -20.56 -3.23 18.19
N ASP A 201 -21.05 -2.58 19.24
CA ASP A 201 -20.98 -1.11 19.42
C ASP A 201 -20.02 -0.69 20.55
N THR A 202 -19.38 -1.65 21.22
CA THR A 202 -18.41 -1.40 22.31
C THR A 202 -17.00 -1.20 21.77
N ASP A 203 -16.13 -0.56 22.55
CA ASP A 203 -14.75 -0.37 22.15
C ASP A 203 -14.05 -1.73 21.95
N LEU A 204 -13.41 -1.89 20.78
CA LEU A 204 -12.52 -3.00 20.51
C LEU A 204 -11.09 -2.55 20.81
N LEU A 205 -10.41 -3.31 21.67
CA LEU A 205 -9.14 -2.93 22.26
C LEU A 205 -7.96 -3.63 21.57
N ASP A 206 -8.15 -4.85 21.08
CA ASP A 206 -7.11 -5.62 20.40
C ASP A 206 -7.68 -6.58 19.35
N VAL A 207 -6.84 -6.97 18.38
CA VAL A 207 -7.20 -7.86 17.28
C VAL A 207 -6.06 -8.82 16.95
N TYR A 208 -6.40 -10.09 16.79
CA TYR A 208 -5.47 -11.14 16.43
C TYR A 208 -6.05 -12.03 15.32
N PHE A 209 -5.34 -12.13 14.23
CA PHE A 209 -5.53 -13.11 13.17
C PHE A 209 -4.40 -14.13 13.20
N LEU A 210 -4.77 -15.39 13.04
CA LEU A 210 -3.84 -16.49 12.86
C LEU A 210 -3.43 -16.65 11.39
N ASP A 211 -4.38 -16.43 10.49
CA ASP A 211 -4.21 -16.47 9.05
C ASP A 211 -5.22 -15.53 8.36
N ALA A 212 -5.24 -15.51 7.03
CA ALA A 212 -6.04 -14.56 6.26
C ALA A 212 -7.57 -14.69 6.46
N ASP A 213 -8.03 -15.82 7.00
CA ASP A 213 -9.43 -16.15 7.20
C ASP A 213 -9.83 -16.19 8.69
N LEU A 214 -8.94 -16.66 9.57
CA LEU A 214 -9.23 -16.93 10.98
C LEU A 214 -8.70 -15.81 11.90
N GLY A 215 -9.60 -15.17 12.66
CA GLY A 215 -9.22 -14.11 13.59
C GLY A 215 -10.23 -13.84 14.71
N TRP A 216 -9.76 -13.12 15.73
CA TRP A 216 -10.47 -12.72 16.93
C TRP A 216 -10.22 -11.24 17.20
N ALA A 217 -11.21 -10.56 17.78
CA ALA A 217 -11.03 -9.24 18.38
C ALA A 217 -11.71 -9.23 19.75
N VAL A 218 -11.13 -8.46 20.68
CA VAL A 218 -11.62 -8.36 22.06
C VAL A 218 -11.81 -6.91 22.46
N GLY A 219 -12.61 -6.67 23.48
CA GLY A 219 -12.87 -5.32 23.94
C GLY A 219 -13.65 -5.21 25.22
N GLU A 220 -14.26 -4.03 25.41
CA GLU A 220 -15.02 -3.70 26.61
C GLU A 220 -16.21 -4.64 26.83
N ALA A 221 -16.69 -4.68 28.08
CA ALA A 221 -17.87 -5.44 28.49
C ALA A 221 -17.82 -6.94 28.15
N GLY A 222 -16.62 -7.54 28.18
CA GLY A 222 -16.42 -8.97 27.97
C GLY A 222 -16.53 -9.40 26.51
N VAL A 223 -16.46 -8.49 25.55
CA VAL A 223 -16.64 -8.81 24.14
C VAL A 223 -15.47 -9.63 23.59
N ILE A 224 -15.80 -10.77 23.00
CA ILE A 224 -14.92 -11.56 22.13
C ILE A 224 -15.70 -11.79 20.84
N ILE A 225 -15.18 -11.34 19.70
CA ILE A 225 -15.73 -11.63 18.37
C ILE A 225 -14.73 -12.44 17.56
N HIS A 226 -15.24 -13.32 16.70
CA HIS A 226 -14.45 -14.25 15.92
C HIS A 226 -14.92 -14.30 14.46
N THR A 227 -13.98 -14.49 13.54
CA THR A 227 -14.22 -14.64 12.11
C THR A 227 -13.50 -15.86 11.55
N THR A 228 -14.10 -16.48 10.53
CA THR A 228 -13.51 -17.57 9.74
C THR A 228 -13.52 -17.27 8.23
N ASP A 229 -13.78 -16.02 7.85
CA ASP A 229 -13.87 -15.55 6.46
C ASP A 229 -13.08 -14.24 6.24
N GLY A 230 -12.06 -14.02 7.08
CA GLY A 230 -11.16 -12.88 7.01
C GLY A 230 -11.78 -11.59 7.55
N GLY A 231 -12.84 -11.69 8.35
CA GLY A 231 -13.55 -10.54 8.88
C GLY A 231 -14.60 -9.99 7.93
N ALA A 232 -15.03 -10.75 6.92
CA ALA A 232 -16.24 -10.41 6.17
C ALA A 232 -17.49 -10.54 7.07
N THR A 233 -17.47 -11.49 8.00
CA THR A 233 -18.44 -11.62 9.08
C THR A 233 -17.76 -11.88 10.42
N TRP A 234 -18.34 -11.33 11.49
CA TRP A 234 -17.89 -11.49 12.86
C TRP A 234 -19.00 -12.02 13.75
N ILE A 235 -18.69 -13.02 14.56
CA ILE A 235 -19.63 -13.70 15.44
C ILE A 235 -19.12 -13.57 16.88
N GLN A 236 -19.97 -13.07 17.77
CA GLN A 236 -19.65 -12.97 19.19
C GLN A 236 -19.58 -14.35 19.85
N GLN A 237 -18.51 -14.58 20.61
CA GLN A 237 -18.30 -15.74 21.48
C GLN A 237 -18.62 -15.36 22.93
N ASP A 238 -19.09 -16.33 23.72
CA ASP A 238 -19.39 -16.12 25.14
C ASP A 238 -18.10 -16.21 25.97
N SER A 239 -17.77 -15.14 26.69
CA SER A 239 -16.59 -15.04 27.55
C SER A 239 -16.87 -15.41 29.01
N ASP A 240 -18.13 -15.60 29.39
CA ASP A 240 -18.60 -15.80 30.79
C ASP A 240 -18.22 -14.64 31.74
N THR A 241 -17.94 -13.45 31.20
CA THR A 241 -17.60 -12.25 31.98
C THR A 241 -18.10 -10.98 31.31
N ASN A 242 -18.16 -9.88 32.07
CA ASN A 242 -18.46 -8.52 31.54
C ASN A 242 -17.33 -7.53 31.84
N VAL A 243 -16.16 -8.01 32.23
CA VAL A 243 -14.96 -7.19 32.44
C VAL A 243 -14.36 -6.81 31.10
N ASP A 244 -13.64 -5.70 31.04
CA ASP A 244 -12.98 -5.27 29.82
C ASP A 244 -11.84 -6.23 29.47
N LEU A 245 -11.79 -6.64 28.21
CA LEU A 245 -10.79 -7.57 27.67
C LEU A 245 -9.82 -6.77 26.81
N ASN A 246 -8.59 -6.64 27.29
CA ASN A 246 -7.61 -5.66 26.81
C ASN A 246 -6.68 -6.19 25.72
N GLY A 247 -6.42 -7.51 25.70
CA GLY A 247 -5.48 -8.10 24.76
C GLY A 247 -5.83 -9.55 24.43
N VAL A 248 -5.50 -9.99 23.21
CA VAL A 248 -5.79 -11.34 22.70
C VAL A 248 -4.60 -11.91 21.93
N SER A 249 -4.27 -13.18 22.18
CA SER A 249 -3.20 -13.87 21.46
C SER A 249 -3.51 -15.36 21.31
N PHE A 250 -3.19 -15.92 20.15
CA PHE A 250 -3.31 -17.35 19.85
C PHE A 250 -1.96 -17.91 19.38
N CYS A 251 -1.68 -19.17 19.70
CA CYS A 251 -0.50 -19.87 19.18
C CYS A 251 -0.84 -20.86 18.05
N ASP A 252 -2.12 -21.22 17.93
CA ASP A 252 -2.70 -22.02 16.86
C ASP A 252 -4.23 -21.83 16.83
N ALA A 253 -4.92 -22.51 15.90
CA ALA A 253 -6.36 -22.35 15.70
C ALA A 253 -7.25 -22.76 16.88
N ASN A 254 -6.70 -23.49 17.85
CA ASN A 254 -7.46 -23.99 19.00
C ASN A 254 -7.09 -23.26 20.29
N ASN A 255 -5.81 -22.95 20.47
CA ASN A 255 -5.24 -22.48 21.72
C ASN A 255 -5.06 -20.96 21.72
N GLY A 256 -5.82 -20.30 22.60
CA GLY A 256 -5.87 -18.84 22.71
C GLY A 256 -5.86 -18.37 24.17
N CYS A 257 -5.48 -17.12 24.35
CA CYS A 257 -5.41 -16.44 25.63
C CYS A 257 -5.93 -15.01 25.50
N VAL A 258 -6.73 -14.56 26.45
CA VAL A 258 -7.20 -13.18 26.55
C VAL A 258 -6.85 -12.63 27.92
N ALA A 259 -6.30 -11.43 27.97
CA ALA A 259 -6.05 -10.67 29.19
C ALA A 259 -7.09 -9.57 29.36
N GLY A 260 -7.43 -9.24 30.61
CA GLY A 260 -8.38 -8.19 30.91
C GLY A 260 -8.36 -7.70 32.35
N ASP A 261 -9.29 -6.81 32.62
CA ASP A 261 -9.50 -6.15 33.91
C ASP A 261 -9.94 -7.13 35.00
N ASP A 262 -9.89 -6.67 36.25
CA ASP A 262 -10.19 -7.48 37.44
C ASP A 262 -9.37 -8.77 37.47
N VAL A 263 -8.11 -8.67 37.00
CA VAL A 263 -7.14 -9.76 37.00
C VAL A 263 -7.65 -10.96 36.18
N THR A 264 -8.18 -10.69 34.99
CA THR A 264 -8.80 -11.71 34.15
C THR A 264 -7.81 -12.27 33.13
N ILE A 265 -7.72 -13.60 33.09
CA ILE A 265 -7.03 -14.34 32.03
C ILE A 265 -8.01 -15.41 31.56
N LEU A 266 -8.48 -15.33 30.32
CA LEU A 266 -9.32 -16.35 29.70
C LEU A 266 -8.48 -17.24 28.79
N ARG A 267 -8.86 -18.51 28.70
CA ARG A 267 -8.19 -19.52 27.87
C ARG A 267 -9.22 -20.28 27.04
N THR A 268 -8.77 -20.70 25.87
CA THR A 268 -9.47 -21.63 24.97
C THR A 268 -8.51 -22.71 24.49
N VAL A 269 -9.03 -23.92 24.25
CA VAL A 269 -8.36 -25.03 23.53
C VAL A 269 -9.22 -25.55 22.37
N ASP A 270 -10.26 -24.81 21.97
CA ASP A 270 -11.22 -25.17 20.92
C ASP A 270 -11.60 -23.99 20.01
N GLY A 271 -10.69 -23.01 19.86
CA GLY A 271 -10.86 -21.85 18.98
C GLY A 271 -11.87 -20.81 19.48
N GLY A 272 -12.15 -20.83 20.79
CA GLY A 272 -13.10 -19.94 21.45
C GLY A 272 -14.54 -20.42 21.36
N THR A 273 -14.76 -21.69 21.03
CA THR A 273 -16.08 -22.32 21.21
C THR A 273 -16.45 -22.34 22.69
N SER A 274 -15.45 -22.47 23.57
CA SER A 274 -15.58 -22.24 25.00
C SER A 274 -14.37 -21.52 25.57
N TRP A 275 -14.63 -20.62 26.51
CA TRP A 275 -13.61 -19.88 27.25
C TRP A 275 -13.71 -20.20 28.75
N TRP A 276 -12.57 -20.34 29.43
CA TRP A 276 -12.53 -20.47 30.88
C TRP A 276 -11.50 -19.53 31.50
N ARG A 277 -11.79 -19.08 32.73
CA ARG A 277 -10.86 -18.27 33.51
C ARG A 277 -9.71 -19.10 34.07
N SER A 278 -8.48 -18.67 33.82
CA SER A 278 -7.25 -19.26 34.37
C SER A 278 -7.02 -18.90 35.84
N THR A 279 -6.19 -19.71 36.51
CA THR A 279 -5.84 -19.50 37.92
C THR A 279 -4.50 -18.82 38.06
N ILE A 280 -4.46 -17.80 38.92
CA ILE A 280 -3.22 -17.14 39.32
C ILE A 280 -2.76 -17.74 40.64
N VAL A 281 -1.50 -18.14 40.66
CA VAL A 281 -0.89 -18.75 41.83
C VAL A 281 -0.18 -17.67 42.64
N ILE A 282 -0.84 -17.21 43.71
CA ILE A 282 -0.26 -16.26 44.66
C ILE A 282 0.41 -17.07 45.79
N PRO A 283 1.74 -16.98 45.97
CA PRO A 283 2.42 -17.65 47.07
C PRO A 283 1.93 -17.09 48.42
N THR A 284 1.80 -17.96 49.42
CA THR A 284 1.44 -17.58 50.79
C THR A 284 2.53 -17.95 51.79
N ASP A 285 2.61 -17.21 52.89
CA ASP A 285 3.42 -17.58 54.05
C ASP A 285 2.82 -18.80 54.78
N TRP A 286 3.48 -19.21 55.88
CA TRP A 286 3.04 -20.36 56.69
C TRP A 286 1.69 -20.14 57.39
N TRP A 287 1.19 -18.90 57.44
CA TRP A 287 -0.11 -18.52 58.00
C TRP A 287 -1.19 -18.30 56.93
N GLY A 288 -0.85 -18.51 55.65
CA GLY A 288 -1.78 -18.32 54.53
C GLY A 288 -1.92 -16.87 54.08
N ASN A 289 -1.08 -15.95 54.54
CA ASN A 289 -1.09 -14.57 54.05
C ASN A 289 -0.32 -14.49 52.72
N PRO A 290 -0.81 -13.76 51.71
CA PRO A 290 -0.06 -13.48 50.49
C PRO A 290 1.31 -12.86 50.81
N VAL A 291 2.38 -13.39 50.20
CA VAL A 291 3.74 -12.81 50.33
C VAL A 291 4.10 -11.85 49.20
N GLU A 292 3.19 -11.69 48.25
CA GLU A 292 3.31 -10.78 47.10
C GLU A 292 2.08 -9.87 47.04
N ASP A 293 2.26 -8.67 46.51
CA ASP A 293 1.14 -7.74 46.28
C ASP A 293 0.15 -8.33 45.27
N PRO A 294 -1.15 -8.05 45.41
CA PRO A 294 -2.13 -8.52 44.44
C PRO A 294 -1.81 -7.96 43.05
N PRO A 295 -2.05 -8.74 41.98
CA PRO A 295 -1.95 -8.23 40.61
C PRO A 295 -2.95 -7.08 40.37
N GLY A 296 -2.55 -6.17 39.49
CA GLY A 296 -3.48 -5.23 38.86
C GLY A 296 -4.12 -5.83 37.62
N ASP A 297 -4.84 -4.99 36.88
CA ASP A 297 -5.46 -5.34 35.60
C ASP A 297 -4.41 -5.79 34.58
N PHE A 298 -4.76 -6.76 33.75
CA PHE A 298 -3.90 -7.23 32.68
C PHE A 298 -4.25 -6.53 31.37
N ILE A 299 -3.21 -6.07 30.67
CA ILE A 299 -3.32 -5.28 29.45
C ILE A 299 -2.82 -6.12 28.27
N GLY A 300 -1.51 -6.38 28.22
CA GLY A 300 -0.89 -7.17 27.15
C GLY A 300 -0.85 -8.66 27.45
N VAL A 301 -1.02 -9.49 26.43
CA VAL A 301 -0.88 -10.94 26.50
C VAL A 301 -0.15 -11.46 25.28
N GLU A 302 0.68 -12.46 25.48
CA GLU A 302 1.27 -13.21 24.37
C GLU A 302 1.32 -14.69 24.68
N LEU A 303 0.71 -15.51 23.81
CA LEU A 303 0.69 -16.95 23.89
C LEU A 303 1.59 -17.54 22.80
N VAL A 304 2.78 -17.98 23.20
CA VAL A 304 3.81 -18.47 22.25
C VAL A 304 3.60 -19.94 21.89
N THR A 305 3.08 -20.73 22.84
CA THR A 305 2.72 -22.14 22.64
C THR A 305 1.50 -22.46 23.51
N PRO A 306 0.83 -23.63 23.33
CA PRO A 306 -0.30 -23.99 24.17
C PRO A 306 0.01 -23.97 25.67
N ASP A 307 1.27 -24.26 26.05
CA ASP A 307 1.71 -24.33 27.46
C ASP A 307 2.44 -23.08 27.95
N MET A 308 2.84 -22.17 27.05
CA MET A 308 3.72 -21.06 27.35
C MET A 308 3.11 -19.73 26.93
N GLY A 309 2.87 -18.87 27.92
CA GLY A 309 2.37 -17.52 27.69
C GLY A 309 2.83 -16.53 28.75
N THR A 310 2.72 -15.25 28.42
CA THR A 310 3.04 -14.13 29.30
C THR A 310 1.89 -13.14 29.28
N VAL A 311 1.45 -12.67 30.45
CA VAL A 311 0.54 -11.52 30.58
C VAL A 311 1.23 -10.41 31.35
N VAL A 312 0.97 -9.18 30.96
CA VAL A 312 1.55 -7.98 31.57
C VAL A 312 0.46 -6.97 31.92
N GLY A 313 0.69 -6.12 32.91
CA GLY A 313 -0.30 -5.15 33.32
C GLY A 313 0.12 -4.25 34.48
N PHE A 314 -0.87 -3.73 35.20
CA PHE A 314 -0.68 -2.68 36.20
C PHE A 314 0.01 -3.18 37.49
N GLY A 315 0.71 -2.28 38.17
CA GLY A 315 1.44 -2.57 39.41
C GLY A 315 2.74 -3.36 39.20
N GLY A 316 3.31 -3.32 37.99
CA GLY A 316 4.45 -4.15 37.61
C GLY A 316 4.08 -5.63 37.55
N SER A 317 2.87 -5.92 37.05
CA SER A 317 2.39 -7.28 36.87
C SER A 317 3.01 -7.86 35.62
N ILE A 318 3.83 -8.88 35.80
CA ILE A 318 4.26 -9.77 34.73
C ILE A 318 4.10 -11.20 35.21
N TYR A 319 3.22 -11.93 34.56
CA TYR A 319 2.92 -13.30 34.92
C TYR A 319 3.24 -14.21 33.76
N HIS A 320 3.84 -15.34 34.08
CA HIS A 320 4.32 -16.28 33.10
C HIS A 320 3.85 -17.69 33.45
N SER A 321 3.49 -18.45 32.42
CA SER A 321 3.13 -19.86 32.51
C SER A 321 4.02 -20.71 31.61
N ILE A 322 4.43 -21.88 32.08
CA ILE A 322 5.26 -22.87 31.35
C ILE A 322 4.72 -24.30 31.43
N VAL A 323 3.55 -24.51 32.05
CA VAL A 323 2.91 -25.82 32.19
C VAL A 323 1.40 -25.67 32.11
N GLY A 324 0.81 -26.08 30.97
CA GLY A 324 -0.64 -26.11 30.74
C GLY A 324 -1.29 -24.76 30.45
N GLY A 325 -0.55 -23.64 30.52
CA GLY A 325 -1.11 -22.30 30.32
C GLY A 325 -2.20 -21.88 31.33
N ASP A 326 -2.52 -22.73 32.33
CA ASP A 326 -3.61 -22.51 33.29
C ASP A 326 -3.12 -21.97 34.64
N ASN A 327 -1.82 -22.10 34.92
CA ASN A 327 -1.19 -21.66 36.17
C ASN A 327 -0.19 -20.55 35.90
N TRP A 328 -0.54 -19.35 36.35
CA TRP A 328 0.22 -18.13 36.10
C TRP A 328 0.97 -17.71 37.36
N ARG A 329 2.27 -17.45 37.23
CA ARG A 329 3.13 -17.03 38.35
C ARG A 329 3.78 -15.70 38.06
N ARG A 330 3.75 -14.82 39.06
CA ARG A 330 4.39 -13.51 39.01
C ARG A 330 5.90 -13.66 38.85
N GLN A 331 6.50 -12.88 37.95
CA GLN A 331 7.95 -12.75 37.89
C GLN A 331 8.40 -11.67 38.89
N ASN A 332 9.34 -12.03 39.76
CA ASN A 332 9.77 -11.19 40.86
C ASN A 332 10.75 -10.10 40.40
N LEU A 333 10.19 -9.05 39.81
CA LEU A 333 10.91 -7.85 39.41
C LEU A 333 10.88 -6.79 40.52
N ALA A 334 11.96 -6.03 40.64
CA ALA A 334 12.01 -4.85 41.50
C ALA A 334 11.19 -3.67 40.96
N VAL A 335 10.70 -3.78 39.72
CA VAL A 335 9.90 -2.77 39.03
C VAL A 335 8.44 -2.91 39.42
N ARG A 336 7.79 -1.78 39.72
CA ARG A 336 6.39 -1.68 40.16
C ARG A 336 5.54 -0.76 39.28
N THR A 337 6.09 -0.31 38.16
CA THR A 337 5.39 0.51 37.17
C THR A 337 4.62 -0.35 36.19
N ASP A 338 3.62 0.25 35.55
CA ASP A 338 2.67 -0.44 34.68
C ASP A 338 3.30 -0.89 33.37
N PHE A 339 2.90 -2.06 32.90
CA PHE A 339 3.19 -2.57 31.55
C PHE A 339 1.93 -2.50 30.69
N TYR A 340 2.12 -2.26 29.39
CA TYR A 340 1.02 -2.10 28.42
C TYR A 340 1.04 -3.15 27.31
N ALA A 341 2.22 -3.53 26.80
CA ALA A 341 2.35 -4.55 25.75
C ALA A 341 3.51 -5.51 26.00
N VAL A 342 3.40 -6.69 25.41
CA VAL A 342 4.42 -7.72 25.40
C VAL A 342 4.44 -8.40 24.03
N ASP A 343 5.62 -8.68 23.51
CA ASP A 343 5.81 -9.34 22.22
C ASP A 343 6.93 -10.40 22.31
N PHE A 344 6.68 -11.59 21.77
CA PHE A 344 7.62 -12.70 21.73
C PHE A 344 7.88 -13.13 20.29
N GLN A 345 9.15 -13.18 19.91
CA GLN A 345 9.55 -13.56 18.55
C GLN A 345 9.77 -15.07 18.43
N ASP A 346 10.03 -15.72 19.57
CA ASP A 346 10.15 -17.16 19.70
C ASP A 346 9.92 -17.60 21.16
N THR A 347 10.14 -18.88 21.45
CA THR A 347 9.99 -19.45 22.80
C THR A 347 10.97 -18.92 23.87
N ARG A 348 11.87 -18.00 23.52
CA ARG A 348 12.95 -17.51 24.39
C ARG A 348 13.01 -15.99 24.48
N ALA A 349 12.92 -15.30 23.35
CA ALA A 349 13.10 -13.86 23.25
C ALA A 349 11.75 -13.15 23.30
N GLY A 350 11.62 -12.23 24.26
CA GLY A 350 10.42 -11.42 24.42
C GLY A 350 10.72 -10.04 25.02
N THR A 351 9.91 -9.05 24.67
CA THR A 351 10.00 -7.66 25.18
C THR A 351 8.67 -7.26 25.78
N ALA A 352 8.70 -6.62 26.95
CA ALA A 352 7.55 -5.94 27.53
C ALA A 352 7.85 -4.46 27.68
N VAL A 353 6.88 -3.60 27.36
CA VAL A 353 7.00 -2.14 27.44
C VAL A 353 5.94 -1.53 28.34
N GLY A 354 6.22 -0.35 28.88
CA GLY A 354 5.38 0.22 29.93
C GLY A 354 5.52 1.72 30.19
N ALA A 355 4.96 2.12 31.33
CA ALA A 355 5.02 3.48 31.84
C ALA A 355 6.47 3.95 32.07
N ASN A 356 6.68 5.26 31.99
CA ASN A 356 7.99 5.91 32.24
C ASN A 356 9.13 5.39 31.34
N GLY A 357 8.84 5.06 30.08
CA GLY A 357 9.83 4.56 29.13
C GLY A 357 10.36 3.16 29.45
N LEU A 358 9.63 2.38 30.27
CA LEU A 358 10.06 1.05 30.68
C LEU A 358 10.15 0.10 29.49
N ILE A 359 11.31 -0.55 29.35
CA ILE A 359 11.52 -1.68 28.44
C ILE A 359 12.17 -2.81 29.25
N MET A 360 11.54 -3.98 29.24
CA MET A 360 12.07 -5.20 29.83
C MET A 360 12.24 -6.26 28.75
N ARG A 361 13.38 -6.94 28.73
CA ARG A 361 13.68 -8.01 27.76
C ARG A 361 13.96 -9.33 28.47
N THR A 362 13.48 -10.43 27.91
CA THR A 362 13.82 -11.80 28.31
C THR A 362 14.53 -12.54 27.17
N TYR A 363 15.38 -13.51 27.54
CA TYR A 363 16.10 -14.40 26.61
C TYR A 363 15.99 -15.89 27.03
N ASP A 364 15.15 -16.15 28.02
CA ASP A 364 14.90 -17.46 28.64
C ASP A 364 13.40 -17.75 28.75
N GLY A 365 12.62 -17.17 27.84
CA GLY A 365 11.21 -17.48 27.66
C GLY A 365 10.29 -16.77 28.64
N GLY A 366 10.77 -15.76 29.38
CA GLY A 366 9.98 -15.05 30.39
C GLY A 366 10.27 -15.49 31.83
N SER A 367 11.24 -16.41 32.02
CA SER A 367 11.70 -16.85 33.35
C SER A 367 12.51 -15.78 34.09
N SER A 368 13.20 -14.91 33.34
CA SER A 368 13.85 -13.72 33.88
C SER A 368 13.80 -12.55 32.90
N TRP A 369 13.79 -11.34 33.45
CA TRP A 369 13.69 -10.11 32.67
C TRP A 369 14.77 -9.10 33.07
N ARG A 370 15.25 -8.35 32.09
CA ARG A 370 16.28 -7.32 32.25
C ARG A 370 15.75 -5.98 31.75
N SER A 371 15.97 -4.92 32.53
CA SER A 371 15.65 -3.56 32.10
C SER A 371 16.62 -3.12 31.01
N MET A 372 16.06 -2.54 29.96
CA MET A 372 16.81 -1.90 28.87
C MET A 372 16.57 -0.39 28.94
N ASP A 373 17.59 0.39 28.56
CA ASP A 373 17.46 1.85 28.46
C ASP A 373 16.74 2.20 27.15
N SER A 374 15.60 2.89 27.27
CA SER A 374 14.82 3.35 26.14
C SER A 374 15.28 4.72 25.62
N GLY A 375 16.08 5.45 26.41
CA GLY A 375 16.46 6.83 26.12
C GLY A 375 15.34 7.86 26.33
N THR A 376 14.20 7.47 26.91
CA THR A 376 13.07 8.35 27.20
C THR A 376 12.37 7.98 28.50
N GLU A 377 11.64 8.92 29.10
CA GLU A 377 10.74 8.68 30.23
C GLU A 377 9.26 8.69 29.80
N VAL A 378 9.00 8.74 28.49
CA VAL A 378 7.63 8.77 27.96
C VAL A 378 7.02 7.37 27.99
N THR A 379 5.73 7.27 28.28
CA THR A 379 5.01 5.99 28.33
C THR A 379 4.99 5.31 26.96
N LEU A 380 5.34 4.03 26.94
CA LEU A 380 5.28 3.16 25.76
C LEU A 380 4.05 2.25 25.88
N ALA A 381 3.23 2.19 24.82
CA ALA A 381 1.98 1.43 24.79
C ALA A 381 2.06 0.17 23.94
N GLY A 382 2.76 0.20 22.80
CA GLY A 382 2.89 -0.93 21.88
C GLY A 382 4.35 -1.31 21.64
N VAL A 383 4.60 -2.59 21.34
CA VAL A 383 5.92 -3.09 20.94
C VAL A 383 5.77 -4.23 19.96
N PHE A 384 6.62 -4.24 18.93
CA PHE A 384 6.67 -5.32 17.95
C PHE A 384 8.10 -5.52 17.46
N PHE A 385 8.52 -6.78 17.33
CA PHE A 385 9.78 -7.16 16.71
C PHE A 385 9.52 -7.95 15.42
N SER A 386 10.01 -7.42 14.30
CA SER A 386 9.91 -8.09 12.99
C SER A 386 10.85 -9.28 12.85
N ASP A 387 11.91 -9.30 13.67
CA ASP A 387 12.77 -10.44 13.91
C ASP A 387 13.42 -10.29 15.30
N VAL A 388 14.25 -11.26 15.72
CA VAL A 388 14.87 -11.23 17.07
C VAL A 388 15.79 -10.02 17.31
N HIS A 389 16.23 -9.33 16.25
CA HIS A 389 17.19 -8.23 16.27
C HIS A 389 16.52 -6.84 16.14
N THR A 390 15.46 -6.75 15.34
CA THR A 390 14.83 -5.49 14.92
C THR A 390 13.46 -5.32 15.57
N GLY A 391 13.30 -4.25 16.32
CA GLY A 391 12.08 -3.96 17.05
C GLY A 391 11.69 -2.50 17.04
N THR A 392 10.40 -2.25 17.19
CA THR A 392 9.80 -0.92 17.30
C THR A 392 8.91 -0.87 18.54
N ALA A 393 9.05 0.18 19.35
CA ALA A 393 8.15 0.48 20.46
C ALA A 393 7.50 1.84 20.23
N VAL A 394 6.22 1.97 20.52
CA VAL A 394 5.44 3.18 20.28
C VAL A 394 4.74 3.64 21.55
N GLY A 395 4.40 4.92 21.64
CA GLY A 395 3.71 5.41 22.80
C GLY A 395 3.27 6.86 22.76
N ARG A 396 3.22 7.47 23.94
CA ARG A 396 2.69 8.81 24.15
C ARG A 396 3.54 9.87 23.43
N ASP A 397 2.94 11.04 23.17
CA ASP A 397 3.58 12.19 22.53
C ASP A 397 4.18 11.89 21.15
N GLY A 398 3.61 10.92 20.42
CA GLY A 398 4.07 10.49 19.10
C GLY A 398 5.39 9.71 19.14
N THR A 399 5.78 9.17 20.31
CA THR A 399 7.07 8.49 20.48
C THR A 399 7.12 7.21 19.66
N ILE A 400 8.13 7.10 18.81
CA ILE A 400 8.53 5.85 18.14
C ILE A 400 9.99 5.59 18.49
N LEU A 401 10.28 4.43 19.05
CA LEU A 401 11.62 3.93 19.33
C LEU A 401 11.93 2.75 18.43
N ARG A 402 13.18 2.65 17.97
CA ARG A 402 13.65 1.57 17.12
C ARG A 402 14.95 0.97 17.64
N THR A 403 15.04 -0.36 17.59
CA THR A 403 16.25 -1.14 17.85
C THR A 403 16.59 -2.01 16.63
N VAL A 404 17.87 -2.33 16.47
CA VAL A 404 18.42 -3.26 15.47
C VAL A 404 19.49 -4.19 16.07
N ASP A 405 19.58 -4.22 17.39
CA ASP A 405 20.61 -4.91 18.16
C ASP A 405 20.00 -5.66 19.36
N ASP A 406 18.92 -6.40 19.10
CA ASP A 406 18.23 -7.32 20.03
C ASP A 406 17.45 -6.59 21.14
N GLY A 407 17.19 -5.29 20.95
CA GLY A 407 16.64 -4.44 21.99
C GLY A 407 17.67 -4.00 23.03
N THR A 408 18.97 -4.10 22.73
CA THR A 408 20.02 -3.62 23.64
C THR A 408 20.18 -2.10 23.60
N THR A 409 19.97 -1.47 22.43
CA THR A 409 19.87 -0.02 22.31
C THR A 409 18.64 0.40 21.52
N TRP A 410 18.04 1.52 21.95
CA TRP A 410 16.83 2.09 21.33
C TRP A 410 17.10 3.52 20.88
N THR A 411 16.58 3.86 19.70
CA THR A 411 16.76 5.17 19.07
C THR A 411 15.42 5.78 18.69
N VAL A 412 15.21 7.05 19.03
CA VAL A 412 13.98 7.78 18.70
C VAL A 412 13.89 8.01 17.19
N GLN A 413 12.72 7.77 16.63
CA GLN A 413 12.36 8.05 15.23
C GLN A 413 11.29 9.14 15.20
N ASP A 414 11.36 10.02 14.19
CA ASP A 414 10.36 11.07 14.02
C ASP A 414 9.07 10.48 13.44
N SER A 415 7.95 10.69 14.14
CA SER A 415 6.62 10.28 13.71
C SER A 415 5.89 11.38 12.93
N GLY A 416 6.39 12.62 12.96
CA GLY A 416 5.72 13.78 12.37
C GLY A 416 4.47 14.25 13.13
N GLY A 417 4.23 13.75 14.34
CA GLY A 417 3.05 14.07 15.15
C GLY A 417 3.30 13.96 16.66
N THR A 418 2.29 14.31 17.47
CA THR A 418 2.39 14.33 18.94
C THR A 418 1.25 13.58 19.65
N GLY A 419 0.43 12.82 18.91
CA GLY A 419 -0.69 12.06 19.49
C GLY A 419 -0.22 10.78 20.18
N PHE A 420 -1.07 10.17 21.02
CA PHE A 420 -0.75 8.87 21.61
C PHE A 420 -0.81 7.77 20.53
N LEU A 421 0.28 7.03 20.34
CA LEU A 421 0.34 5.83 19.51
C LEU A 421 0.07 4.61 20.39
N TYR A 422 -0.93 3.81 20.04
CA TYR A 422 -1.42 2.70 20.87
C TYR A 422 -0.75 1.37 20.48
N ASP A 423 -0.63 1.10 19.19
CA ASP A 423 -0.17 -0.21 18.72
C ASP A 423 0.63 -0.13 17.42
N VAL A 424 1.45 -1.16 17.18
CA VAL A 424 2.40 -1.26 16.07
C VAL A 424 2.48 -2.69 15.56
N SER A 425 2.44 -2.86 14.24
CA SER A 425 2.56 -4.18 13.60
C SER A 425 3.46 -4.09 12.36
N PHE A 426 4.29 -5.12 12.14
CA PHE A 426 5.09 -5.27 10.93
C PHE A 426 4.75 -6.56 10.21
N VAL A 427 4.81 -6.52 8.88
CA VAL A 427 4.65 -7.70 8.00
C VAL A 427 5.97 -8.33 7.63
N ASP A 428 7.03 -7.52 7.64
CA ASP A 428 8.39 -7.90 7.33
C ASP A 428 9.36 -6.88 7.97
N ALA A 429 10.67 -7.06 7.75
CA ALA A 429 11.68 -6.19 8.35
C ALA A 429 11.63 -4.73 7.89
N THR A 430 10.91 -4.39 6.80
CA THR A 430 10.87 -3.05 6.23
C THR A 430 9.51 -2.39 6.29
N ARG A 431 8.42 -3.14 6.36
CA ARG A 431 7.06 -2.61 6.28
C ARG A 431 6.30 -2.79 7.58
N GLY A 432 5.82 -1.68 8.12
CA GLY A 432 5.04 -1.66 9.36
C GLY A 432 4.05 -0.50 9.41
N THR A 433 3.10 -0.63 10.33
CA THR A 433 2.02 0.31 10.56
C THR A 433 1.90 0.58 12.06
N VAL A 434 1.62 1.84 12.40
CA VAL A 434 1.30 2.28 13.75
C VAL A 434 -0.07 2.93 13.74
N VAL A 435 -0.88 2.66 14.77
CA VAL A 435 -2.19 3.29 14.97
C VAL A 435 -2.26 4.05 16.29
N GLY A 436 -3.17 5.02 16.39
CA GLY A 436 -3.23 5.87 17.56
C GLY A 436 -4.46 6.78 17.69
N GLU A 437 -4.35 7.67 18.66
CA GLU A 437 -5.28 8.74 18.99
C GLU A 437 -5.60 9.60 17.75
N GLY A 438 -6.85 10.04 17.63
CA GLY A 438 -7.29 10.91 16.54
C GLY A 438 -7.30 10.24 15.15
N GLY A 439 -7.35 8.91 15.09
CA GLY A 439 -7.34 8.14 13.85
C GLY A 439 -6.00 8.20 13.14
N VAL A 440 -4.91 8.36 13.91
CA VAL A 440 -3.56 8.35 13.37
C VAL A 440 -3.28 6.96 12.82
N VAL A 441 -2.82 6.92 11.57
CA VAL A 441 -2.24 5.75 10.92
C VAL A 441 -0.93 6.21 10.30
N LEU A 442 0.18 5.61 10.73
CA LEU A 442 1.52 5.87 10.19
C LEU A 442 2.04 4.59 9.55
N ASN A 443 2.66 4.71 8.39
CA ASN A 443 3.27 3.58 7.68
C ASN A 443 4.76 3.83 7.45
N THR A 444 5.53 2.74 7.52
CA THR A 444 6.93 2.71 7.12
C THR A 444 7.15 1.66 6.04
N THR A 445 8.16 1.88 5.21
CA THR A 445 8.63 0.92 4.19
C THR A 445 10.15 0.75 4.20
N ASP A 446 10.82 1.35 5.20
CA ASP A 446 12.26 1.32 5.39
C ASP A 446 12.64 0.79 6.79
N GLY A 447 11.73 0.02 7.40
CA GLY A 447 11.94 -0.67 8.67
C GLY A 447 11.79 0.24 9.87
N GLY A 448 11.03 1.32 9.75
CA GLY A 448 10.76 2.28 10.82
C GLY A 448 11.80 3.40 10.91
N LEU A 449 12.63 3.61 9.87
CA LEU A 449 13.54 4.76 9.82
C LEU A 449 12.77 6.04 9.48
N THR A 450 11.76 5.94 8.62
CA THR A 450 10.83 7.02 8.32
C THR A 450 9.39 6.54 8.38
N TRP A 451 8.50 7.45 8.79
CA TRP A 451 7.07 7.19 8.96
C TRP A 451 6.26 8.23 8.20
N MET A 452 5.26 7.76 7.44
CA MET A 452 4.38 8.60 6.65
C MET A 452 2.93 8.42 7.10
N ARG A 453 2.23 9.53 7.31
CA ARG A 453 0.82 9.51 7.69
C ARG A 453 -0.06 9.04 6.52
N GLN A 454 -0.95 8.10 6.79
CA GLN A 454 -1.97 7.61 5.88
C GLN A 454 -3.37 7.96 6.39
N ALA A 455 -4.34 8.09 5.48
CA ALA A 455 -5.75 8.20 5.86
C ALA A 455 -6.27 6.87 6.42
N GLY A 456 -6.67 6.86 7.70
CA GLY A 456 -7.26 5.69 8.38
C GLY A 456 -8.78 5.55 8.24
N GLY A 457 -9.46 6.46 7.53
CA GLY A 457 -10.92 6.43 7.37
C GLY A 457 -11.73 6.94 8.57
N THR A 458 -11.07 7.36 9.65
CA THR A 458 -11.72 7.91 10.86
C THR A 458 -10.83 8.98 11.52
N PHE A 459 -11.41 9.75 12.44
CA PHE A 459 -10.70 10.64 13.36
C PHE A 459 -10.80 10.19 14.82
N ARG A 460 -11.33 8.98 15.05
CA ARG A 460 -11.49 8.38 16.37
C ARG A 460 -10.31 7.49 16.72
N PHE A 461 -10.21 7.08 17.97
CA PHE A 461 -9.06 6.31 18.46
C PHE A 461 -9.06 4.92 17.83
N LEU A 462 -7.90 4.54 17.30
CA LEU A 462 -7.60 3.20 16.81
C LEU A 462 -6.69 2.55 17.85
N MET A 463 -7.14 1.43 18.42
CA MET A 463 -6.56 0.83 19.62
C MET A 463 -5.58 -0.30 19.28
N GLY A 464 -5.94 -1.14 18.31
CA GLY A 464 -5.12 -2.28 17.88
C GLY A 464 -4.97 -2.35 16.36
N VAL A 465 -3.83 -2.85 15.90
CA VAL A 465 -3.54 -3.11 14.49
C VAL A 465 -2.74 -4.39 14.35
N GLN A 466 -3.12 -5.21 13.39
CA GLN A 466 -2.31 -6.36 13.02
C GLN A 466 -2.27 -6.50 11.51
N PHE A 467 -1.09 -6.78 10.99
CA PHE A 467 -0.93 -7.25 9.63
C PHE A 467 -0.42 -8.69 9.61
N LEU A 468 -1.06 -9.51 8.78
CA LEU A 468 -0.64 -10.89 8.50
C LEU A 468 0.40 -10.95 7.39
N ASN A 469 0.21 -10.09 6.39
CA ASN A 469 1.06 -10.01 5.22
C ASN A 469 0.86 -8.66 4.52
N ASN A 470 1.50 -8.52 3.36
CA ASN A 470 1.43 -7.32 2.54
C ASN A 470 0.05 -6.99 1.96
N GLU A 471 -0.98 -7.80 2.15
CA GLU A 471 -2.32 -7.53 1.61
C GLU A 471 -3.35 -7.38 2.72
N PHE A 472 -3.19 -8.10 3.82
CA PHE A 472 -4.16 -8.19 4.90
C PHE A 472 -3.66 -7.56 6.20
N GLY A 473 -4.17 -6.36 6.47
CA GLY A 473 -4.12 -5.70 7.76
C GLY A 473 -5.53 -5.43 8.27
N THR A 474 -5.70 -5.54 9.58
CA THR A 474 -6.93 -5.20 10.30
C THR A 474 -6.58 -4.23 11.41
N MET A 475 -7.41 -3.20 11.60
CA MET A 475 -7.30 -2.32 12.75
C MET A 475 -8.66 -2.14 13.41
N VAL A 476 -8.65 -2.01 14.73
CA VAL A 476 -9.83 -1.90 15.57
C VAL A 476 -9.76 -0.65 16.44
N GLY A 477 -10.90 -0.21 16.94
CA GLY A 477 -10.95 0.92 17.86
C GLY A 477 -12.32 1.13 18.49
N VAL A 478 -12.56 2.38 18.89
CA VAL A 478 -13.71 2.76 19.70
C VAL A 478 -15.05 2.62 18.97
N ASP A 479 -16.14 2.42 19.71
CA ASP A 479 -17.51 2.20 19.24
C ASP A 479 -17.60 1.10 18.17
N GLY A 480 -16.94 -0.04 18.40
CA GLY A 480 -16.98 -1.19 17.50
C GLY A 480 -16.28 -0.98 16.16
N MET A 481 -15.53 0.12 16.00
CA MET A 481 -14.89 0.44 14.73
C MET A 481 -13.89 -0.63 14.34
N MET A 482 -14.01 -1.09 13.10
CA MET A 482 -13.08 -2.04 12.51
C MET A 482 -12.84 -1.65 11.06
N PHE A 483 -11.59 -1.81 10.62
CA PHE A 483 -11.20 -1.57 9.24
C PHE A 483 -10.28 -2.68 8.76
N ARG A 484 -10.37 -3.00 7.48
CA ARG A 484 -9.44 -3.89 6.79
C ARG A 484 -8.81 -3.19 5.60
N THR A 485 -7.57 -3.55 5.29
CA THR A 485 -6.93 -3.12 4.06
C THR A 485 -7.65 -3.69 2.86
N VAL A 486 -7.89 -2.83 1.87
CA VAL A 486 -8.32 -3.22 0.53
C VAL A 486 -7.45 -2.52 -0.50
N SER A 487 -7.24 -3.18 -1.63
CA SER A 487 -6.61 -2.55 -2.78
C SER A 487 -7.60 -1.56 -3.40
N GLY A 488 -7.14 -0.34 -3.65
CA GLY A 488 -7.99 0.73 -4.14
C GLY A 488 -7.22 1.78 -4.92
N PRO A 489 -7.93 2.58 -5.73
CA PRO A 489 -7.29 3.64 -6.50
C PRO A 489 -6.58 4.61 -5.56
N ALA A 490 -5.33 4.92 -5.91
CA ALA A 490 -4.53 6.01 -5.37
C ALA A 490 -5.37 7.19 -4.85
N PRO A 491 -5.29 7.61 -3.57
CA PRO A 491 -5.77 8.92 -3.21
C PRO A 491 -4.99 9.95 -4.03
N ALA A 492 -5.70 10.93 -4.59
CA ALA A 492 -5.06 12.04 -5.27
C ALA A 492 -4.04 12.69 -4.30
N PRO A 493 -2.83 13.06 -4.76
CA PRO A 493 -1.83 13.66 -3.89
C PRO A 493 -2.41 14.89 -3.19
N VAL A 494 -2.55 14.79 -1.87
CA VAL A 494 -2.99 15.91 -1.05
C VAL A 494 -1.74 16.76 -0.81
N SER A 495 -1.77 18.01 -1.27
CA SER A 495 -0.67 18.95 -1.00
C SER A 495 -0.58 19.23 0.49
N PRO A 496 0.65 19.39 1.03
CA PRO A 496 0.92 19.49 2.47
C PRO A 496 0.20 20.65 3.17
#